data_AF-A0A2M8SBY7-F1
#
_entry.id   AF-A0A2M8SBY7-F1
#
_cell.length_a   1.000
_cell.length_b   1.000
_cell.length_c   1.000
_cell.angle_alpha   90.00
_cell.angle_beta   90.00
_cell.angle_gamma   90.00
#
_symmetry.space_group_name_H-M   'P 1'
#
loop_
_entity.id
_entity.type
_entity.pdbx_description
1 polymer ?
#
loop_
_entity_poly.entity_id
_entity_poly.type
_entity_poly.pdbx_seq_one_letter_code
_entity_poly.pdbx_strand_id
1 'polypeptide(L)'
;MHTDLFLALLDRDNPRGHPILAALLYAFCPAAARWWLAGAEPVVSFDPLWQALTDLAKGETLKEALLRYGFENLLGNARSYVDEVEAYRRVRPGVFAPETLPFFPGGHLELASRFGHQEAINKLGGRWENFFAYIRAWAFTAQDWETNIRFFAAPAVGAVTRLALMLPGTRRPAWFPALLWTARHGPSATRIVIGLPVVEQAQDQLRFALAQASGQEGNKPWPSPPEVWAVDRLSGFASQDINCAEAVERTSLKLTIPKILSQIHCLLQVTLSPIAIPQRVPTPPNVCKQHCLIVL
;
A
#
# COMPACT_ATOMS: atom_id res chain seq x y z
N MET A 1 -0.85 -6.99 0.76
CA MET A 1 0.31 -6.32 1.40
C MET A 1 -0.07 -4.87 1.69
N HIS A 2 0.03 -4.42 2.95
CA HIS A 2 -0.39 -3.08 3.41
C HIS A 2 0.82 -2.17 3.63
N THR A 3 1.65 -2.01 2.60
CA THR A 3 2.89 -1.22 2.68
C THR A 3 2.64 0.20 3.16
N ASP A 4 1.53 0.80 2.73
CA ASP A 4 1.01 2.09 3.18
C ASP A 4 0.81 2.16 4.71
N LEU A 5 0.18 1.16 5.30
CA LEU A 5 -0.01 1.09 6.75
C LEU A 5 1.33 1.01 7.48
N PHE A 6 2.25 0.15 7.02
CA PHE A 6 3.53 -0.04 7.69
C PHE A 6 4.42 1.21 7.54
N LEU A 7 4.37 1.89 6.39
CA LEU A 7 4.99 3.20 6.19
C LEU A 7 4.39 4.25 7.13
N ALA A 8 3.06 4.26 7.35
CA ALA A 8 2.41 5.16 8.30
C ALA A 8 2.87 4.92 9.74
N LEU A 9 3.08 3.66 10.15
CA LEU A 9 3.58 3.31 11.48
C LEU A 9 5.02 3.77 11.74
N LEU A 10 5.82 3.92 10.67
CA LEU A 10 7.21 4.39 10.72
C LEU A 10 7.35 5.89 10.46
N ASP A 11 6.27 6.60 10.15
CA ASP A 11 6.30 8.05 9.95
C ASP A 11 6.65 8.74 11.28
N ARG A 12 7.67 9.60 11.24
CA ARG A 12 8.21 10.30 12.43
C ARG A 12 7.20 11.28 13.03
N ASP A 13 6.25 11.77 12.24
CA ASP A 13 5.22 12.69 12.68
C ASP A 13 4.05 11.96 13.37
N ASN A 14 4.01 10.63 13.27
CA ASN A 14 2.99 9.81 13.91
C ASN A 14 3.43 9.34 15.30
N PRO A 15 2.70 9.69 16.37
CA PRO A 15 3.03 9.20 17.70
C PRO A 15 2.74 7.72 17.83
N ARG A 16 3.59 7.00 18.57
CA ARG A 16 3.30 5.62 18.98
C ARG A 16 1.96 5.56 19.71
N GLY A 17 1.17 4.53 19.42
CA GLY A 17 -0.13 4.34 20.03
C GLY A 17 -1.20 5.32 19.55
N HIS A 18 -0.96 5.99 18.40
CA HIS A 18 -2.00 6.80 17.78
C HIS A 18 -3.27 5.97 17.58
N PRO A 19 -4.44 6.43 18.06
CA PRO A 19 -5.68 5.64 18.07
C PRO A 19 -6.12 5.16 16.69
N ILE A 20 -5.98 6.01 15.65
CA ILE A 20 -6.29 5.66 14.27
C ILE A 20 -5.37 4.54 13.75
N LEU A 21 -4.06 4.67 13.96
CA LEU A 21 -3.08 3.68 13.50
C LEU A 21 -3.24 2.36 14.25
N ALA A 22 -3.53 2.41 15.56
CA ALA A 22 -3.84 1.22 16.34
C ALA A 22 -5.10 0.51 15.81
N ALA A 23 -6.15 1.26 15.46
CA ALA A 23 -7.38 0.70 14.91
C ALA A 23 -7.16 0.07 13.51
N LEU A 24 -6.44 0.75 12.61
CA LEU A 24 -6.06 0.22 11.31
C LEU A 24 -5.21 -1.04 11.44
N LEU A 25 -4.21 -1.01 12.33
CA LEU A 25 -3.35 -2.17 12.58
C LEU A 25 -4.11 -3.32 13.23
N TYR A 26 -5.10 -3.04 14.07
CA TYR A 26 -5.97 -4.06 14.66
C TYR A 26 -6.89 -4.70 13.61
N ALA A 27 -7.47 -3.91 12.71
CA ALA A 27 -8.27 -4.40 11.60
C ALA A 27 -7.45 -5.30 10.66
N PHE A 28 -6.19 -4.94 10.40
CA PHE A 28 -5.24 -5.76 9.66
C PHE A 28 -4.84 -7.03 10.41
N CYS A 29 -4.39 -6.90 11.66
CA CYS A 29 -3.95 -8.00 12.51
C CYS A 29 -3.95 -7.58 14.00
N PRO A 30 -4.86 -8.13 14.83
CA PRO A 30 -4.92 -7.80 16.25
C PRO A 30 -3.60 -8.05 17.02
N ALA A 31 -2.85 -9.10 16.64
CA ALA A 31 -1.56 -9.39 17.25
C ALA A 31 -0.51 -8.32 16.92
N ALA A 32 -0.45 -7.87 15.67
CA ALA A 32 0.45 -6.81 15.24
C ALA A 32 0.18 -5.50 16.01
N ALA A 33 -1.11 -5.17 16.22
CA ALA A 33 -1.48 -3.99 17.02
C ALA A 33 -0.95 -4.05 18.45
N ARG A 34 -1.04 -5.22 19.10
CA ARG A 34 -0.49 -5.41 20.45
C ARG A 34 1.02 -5.25 20.48
N TRP A 35 1.72 -5.85 19.52
CA TRP A 35 3.18 -5.79 19.47
C TRP A 35 3.68 -4.38 19.21
N TRP A 36 3.05 -3.65 18.27
CA TRP A 36 3.36 -2.26 18.01
C TRP A 36 3.16 -1.38 19.25
N LEU A 37 2.03 -1.55 19.96
CA LEU A 37 1.78 -0.84 21.22
C LEU A 37 2.78 -1.19 22.33
N ALA A 38 3.33 -2.41 22.32
CA ALA A 38 4.39 -2.85 23.23
C ALA A 38 5.79 -2.36 22.83
N GLY A 39 5.91 -1.61 21.73
CA GLY A 39 7.17 -1.01 21.28
C GLY A 39 7.90 -1.79 20.17
N ALA A 40 7.31 -2.85 19.62
CA ALA A 40 7.88 -3.53 18.46
C ALA A 40 7.83 -2.61 17.22
N GLU A 41 8.95 -2.51 16.50
CA GLU A 41 9.00 -1.76 15.25
C GLU A 41 8.61 -2.62 14.06
N PRO A 42 7.70 -2.15 13.20
CA PRO A 42 7.34 -2.87 11.99
C PRO A 42 8.50 -2.83 11.00
N VAL A 43 8.76 -3.96 10.34
CA VAL A 43 9.67 -4.03 9.21
C VAL A 43 8.85 -3.94 7.93
N VAL A 44 9.15 -2.94 7.09
CA VAL A 44 8.52 -2.80 5.78
C VAL A 44 9.23 -3.73 4.80
N SER A 45 8.53 -4.75 4.32
CA SER A 45 9.05 -5.57 3.21
C SER A 45 9.15 -4.73 1.94
N PHE A 46 10.19 -4.98 1.14
CA PHE A 46 10.34 -4.29 -0.15
C PHE A 46 9.09 -4.48 -1.01
N ASP A 47 8.60 -3.37 -1.54
CA ASP A 47 7.41 -3.36 -2.37
C ASP A 47 7.75 -2.79 -3.77
N PRO A 48 7.81 -3.65 -4.81
CA PRO A 48 8.19 -3.23 -6.15
C PRO A 48 7.20 -2.23 -6.77
N LEU A 49 5.91 -2.27 -6.38
CA LEU A 49 4.91 -1.32 -6.86
C LEU A 49 5.20 0.07 -6.29
N TRP A 50 5.35 0.18 -4.97
CA TRP A 50 5.64 1.47 -4.34
C TRP A 50 6.96 2.05 -4.83
N GLN A 51 7.99 1.21 -5.01
CA GLN A 51 9.26 1.65 -5.56
C GLN A 51 9.11 2.17 -6.99
N ALA A 52 8.42 1.43 -7.87
CA ALA A 52 8.18 1.85 -9.25
C ALA A 52 7.41 3.16 -9.33
N LEU A 53 6.34 3.32 -8.56
CA LEU A 53 5.56 4.56 -8.55
C LEU A 53 6.34 5.75 -7.98
N THR A 54 7.16 5.52 -6.96
CA THR A 54 8.03 6.57 -6.39
C THR A 54 9.04 7.07 -7.42
N ASP A 55 9.62 6.17 -8.19
CA ASP A 55 10.59 6.51 -9.22
C ASP A 55 9.92 7.13 -10.47
N LEU A 56 8.73 6.65 -10.83
CA LEU A 56 7.89 7.27 -11.87
C LEU A 56 7.52 8.72 -11.50
N ALA A 57 7.17 8.97 -10.23
CA ALA A 57 6.82 10.30 -9.74
C ALA A 57 7.99 11.30 -9.76
N LYS A 58 9.24 10.83 -9.82
CA LYS A 58 10.43 11.69 -10.02
C LYS A 58 10.61 12.14 -11.47
N GLY A 59 9.83 11.60 -12.41
CA GLY A 59 9.95 11.89 -13.84
C GLY A 59 11.09 11.14 -14.54
N GLU A 60 11.66 10.12 -13.90
CA GLU A 60 12.62 9.22 -14.56
C GLU A 60 11.91 8.40 -15.65
N THR A 61 12.63 7.91 -16.64
CA THR A 61 12.15 6.87 -17.54
C THR A 61 12.46 5.47 -16.98
N LEU A 62 11.72 4.44 -17.41
CA LEU A 62 11.99 3.06 -16.99
C LEU A 62 13.45 2.65 -17.28
N LYS A 63 13.98 3.06 -18.43
CA LYS A 63 15.37 2.79 -18.82
C LYS A 63 16.36 3.43 -17.85
N GLU A 64 16.19 4.72 -17.54
CA GLU A 64 17.07 5.44 -16.61
C GLU A 64 17.04 4.81 -15.21
N ALA A 65 15.85 4.43 -14.73
CA ALA A 65 15.72 3.78 -13.45
C ALA A 65 16.43 2.41 -13.43
N LEU A 66 16.25 1.58 -14.47
CA LEU A 66 16.94 0.28 -14.57
C LEU A 66 18.47 0.42 -14.66
N LEU A 67 18.98 1.43 -15.38
CA LEU A 67 20.41 1.75 -15.39
C LEU A 67 20.90 2.13 -13.98
N ARG A 68 20.18 3.01 -13.27
CA ARG A 68 20.52 3.41 -11.88
C ARG A 68 20.57 2.22 -10.92
N TYR A 69 19.72 1.21 -11.12
CA TYR A 69 19.73 -0.01 -10.32
C TYR A 69 20.90 -0.96 -10.67
N GLY A 70 21.50 -0.86 -11.86
CA GLY A 70 22.59 -1.75 -12.31
C GLY A 70 22.09 -2.92 -13.18
N PHE A 71 21.04 -2.68 -13.95
CA PHE A 71 20.44 -3.66 -14.87
C PHE A 71 20.73 -3.34 -16.34
N GLU A 72 21.89 -2.76 -16.64
CA GLU A 72 22.32 -2.37 -17.99
C GLU A 72 22.21 -3.54 -18.98
N ASN A 73 22.70 -4.71 -18.57
CA ASN A 73 22.72 -5.91 -19.40
C ASN A 73 21.35 -6.58 -19.54
N LEU A 74 20.37 -6.20 -18.71
CA LEU A 74 19.01 -6.76 -18.72
C LEU A 74 17.98 -5.85 -19.40
N LEU A 75 18.41 -4.72 -19.97
CA LEU A 75 17.51 -3.84 -20.71
C LEU A 75 16.84 -4.55 -21.89
N GLY A 76 17.54 -5.47 -22.54
CA GLY A 76 16.98 -6.31 -23.60
C GLY A 76 15.84 -7.20 -23.09
N ASN A 77 16.04 -7.85 -21.94
CA ASN A 77 15.00 -8.68 -21.31
C ASN A 77 13.81 -7.85 -20.83
N ALA A 78 14.05 -6.66 -20.27
CA ALA A 78 12.98 -5.76 -19.86
C ALA A 78 12.13 -5.32 -21.06
N ARG A 79 12.77 -5.00 -22.19
CA ARG A 79 12.07 -4.66 -23.43
C ARG A 79 11.28 -5.84 -23.99
N SER A 80 11.89 -7.03 -24.08
CA SER A 80 11.21 -8.25 -24.54
C SER A 80 9.95 -8.53 -23.72
N TYR A 81 10.07 -8.39 -22.39
CA TYR A 81 8.93 -8.55 -21.49
C TYR A 81 7.80 -7.57 -21.79
N VAL A 82 8.10 -6.28 -21.97
CA VAL A 82 7.08 -5.27 -22.32
C VAL A 82 6.43 -5.60 -23.66
N ASP A 83 7.24 -5.91 -24.68
CA ASP A 83 6.76 -6.24 -26.03
C ASP A 83 5.85 -7.50 -26.02
N GLU A 84 6.20 -8.52 -25.24
CA GLU A 84 5.42 -9.75 -25.07
C GLU A 84 4.07 -9.47 -24.40
N VAL A 85 4.04 -8.65 -23.34
CA VAL A 85 2.81 -8.28 -22.65
C VAL A 85 1.90 -7.48 -23.58
N GLU A 86 2.44 -6.50 -24.29
CA GLU A 86 1.67 -5.69 -25.25
C GLU A 86 1.11 -6.53 -26.39
N ALA A 87 1.92 -7.43 -26.96
CA ALA A 87 1.48 -8.35 -28.00
C ALA A 87 0.32 -9.23 -27.49
N TYR A 88 0.43 -9.73 -26.26
CA TYR A 88 -0.63 -10.55 -25.66
C TYR A 88 -1.92 -9.75 -25.44
N ARG A 89 -1.82 -8.54 -24.87
CA ARG A 89 -2.96 -7.62 -24.66
C ARG A 89 -3.64 -7.24 -25.97
N ARG A 90 -2.89 -7.10 -27.06
CA ARG A 90 -3.42 -6.79 -28.41
C ARG A 90 -4.23 -7.95 -29.00
N VAL A 91 -3.76 -9.19 -28.83
CA VAL A 91 -4.43 -10.39 -29.37
C VAL A 91 -5.64 -10.80 -28.54
N ARG A 92 -5.64 -10.50 -27.23
CA ARG A 92 -6.72 -10.88 -26.31
C ARG A 92 -7.32 -9.66 -25.59
N PRO A 93 -8.05 -8.79 -26.32
CA PRO A 93 -8.72 -7.66 -25.69
C PRO A 93 -9.74 -8.17 -24.67
N GLY A 94 -9.59 -7.77 -23.41
CA GLY A 94 -10.45 -8.18 -22.29
C GLY A 94 -9.75 -9.01 -21.22
N VAL A 95 -8.53 -9.50 -21.46
CA VAL A 95 -7.69 -10.08 -20.40
C VAL A 95 -6.91 -8.96 -19.73
N PHE A 96 -7.29 -8.60 -18.51
CA PHE A 96 -6.54 -7.64 -17.69
C PHE A 96 -5.31 -8.29 -17.06
N ALA A 97 -4.20 -7.55 -17.01
CA ALA A 97 -2.92 -7.99 -16.45
C ALA A 97 -2.52 -9.44 -16.84
N PRO A 98 -2.48 -9.78 -18.14
CA PRO A 98 -2.16 -11.14 -18.58
C PRO A 98 -0.83 -11.66 -18.03
N GLU A 99 0.12 -10.76 -17.77
CA GLU A 99 1.42 -11.05 -17.18
C GLU A 99 1.38 -11.66 -15.77
N THR A 100 0.22 -11.65 -15.12
CA THR A 100 0.02 -12.28 -13.80
C THR A 100 -0.53 -13.70 -13.89
N LEU A 101 -0.91 -14.15 -15.09
CA LEU A 101 -1.52 -15.45 -15.28
C LEU A 101 -0.46 -16.55 -15.28
N PRO A 102 -0.72 -17.73 -14.66
CA PRO A 102 0.24 -18.83 -14.62
C PRO A 102 0.71 -19.34 -15.98
N PHE A 103 -0.08 -19.11 -17.02
CA PHE A 103 0.18 -19.55 -18.40
C PHE A 103 0.71 -18.44 -19.30
N PHE A 104 1.03 -17.26 -18.74
CA PHE A 104 1.71 -16.23 -19.52
C PHE A 104 3.12 -16.70 -19.88
N PRO A 105 3.48 -16.76 -21.17
CA PRO A 105 4.76 -17.34 -21.59
C PRO A 105 5.97 -16.43 -21.34
N GLY A 106 5.72 -15.14 -21.09
CA GLY A 106 6.77 -14.14 -20.86
C GLY A 106 7.16 -13.97 -19.39
N GLY A 107 8.07 -13.04 -19.12
CA GLY A 107 8.52 -12.75 -17.75
C GLY A 107 9.44 -13.82 -17.17
N HIS A 108 10.10 -14.60 -18.04
CA HIS A 108 11.13 -15.54 -17.67
C HIS A 108 12.50 -14.94 -17.93
N LEU A 109 13.34 -14.93 -16.90
CA LEU A 109 14.73 -14.54 -16.98
C LEU A 109 15.61 -15.78 -16.83
N GLU A 110 16.39 -16.09 -17.86
CA GLU A 110 17.35 -17.20 -17.84
C GLU A 110 18.31 -17.06 -16.66
N LEU A 111 18.70 -18.19 -16.06
CA LEU A 111 19.63 -18.21 -14.94
C LEU A 111 20.98 -17.59 -15.31
N ALA A 112 21.45 -17.81 -16.55
CA ALA A 112 22.67 -17.22 -17.09
C ALA A 112 22.64 -15.68 -17.02
N SER A 113 21.51 -15.06 -17.35
CA SER A 113 21.33 -13.61 -17.31
C SER A 113 21.31 -13.02 -15.90
N ARG A 114 21.15 -13.85 -14.86
CA ARG A 114 21.12 -13.39 -13.45
C ARG A 114 22.52 -13.20 -12.87
N PHE A 115 23.52 -13.87 -13.43
CA PHE A 115 24.88 -13.79 -12.91
C PHE A 115 25.44 -12.37 -13.01
N GLY A 116 26.11 -11.91 -11.96
CA GLY A 116 26.70 -10.57 -11.87
C GLY A 116 25.74 -9.46 -11.42
N HIS A 117 24.44 -9.74 -11.26
CA HIS A 117 23.43 -8.74 -10.89
C HIS A 117 22.91 -8.84 -9.45
N GLN A 118 23.66 -9.50 -8.54
CA GLN A 118 23.23 -9.66 -7.15
C GLN A 118 23.08 -8.33 -6.41
N GLU A 119 24.00 -7.37 -6.64
CA GLU A 119 23.89 -6.04 -6.05
C GLU A 119 22.68 -5.28 -6.58
N ALA A 120 22.39 -5.39 -7.88
CA ALA A 120 21.24 -4.75 -8.51
C ALA A 120 19.92 -5.32 -7.96
N ILE A 121 19.80 -6.65 -7.85
CA ILE A 121 18.59 -7.26 -7.31
C ILE A 121 18.42 -6.99 -5.81
N ASN A 122 19.50 -6.85 -5.04
CA ASN A 122 19.44 -6.45 -3.63
C ASN A 122 18.78 -5.06 -3.47
N LYS A 123 19.02 -4.13 -4.40
CA LYS A 123 18.33 -2.82 -4.42
C LYS A 123 16.82 -2.94 -4.70
N LEU A 124 16.40 -4.02 -5.36
CA LEU A 124 14.99 -4.39 -5.56
C LEU A 124 14.51 -5.45 -4.55
N GLY A 125 15.05 -5.48 -3.33
CA GLY A 125 14.59 -6.39 -2.28
C GLY A 125 15.08 -7.84 -2.37
N GLY A 126 16.09 -8.11 -3.20
CA GLY A 126 16.84 -9.38 -3.23
C GLY A 126 16.14 -10.55 -3.93
N ARG A 127 14.92 -10.34 -4.44
CA ARG A 127 14.11 -11.38 -5.09
C ARG A 127 13.93 -11.09 -6.57
N TRP A 128 14.23 -12.07 -7.42
CA TRP A 128 14.14 -11.91 -8.88
C TRP A 128 12.72 -11.63 -9.39
N GLU A 129 11.71 -12.08 -8.66
CA GLU A 129 10.31 -11.77 -8.94
C GLU A 129 10.03 -10.25 -8.88
N ASN A 130 10.81 -9.52 -8.09
CA ASN A 130 10.66 -8.06 -7.96
C ASN A 130 11.09 -7.33 -9.23
N PHE A 131 11.96 -7.90 -10.07
CA PHE A 131 12.40 -7.27 -11.30
C PHE A 131 11.24 -7.07 -12.29
N PHE A 132 10.52 -8.14 -12.62
CA PHE A 132 9.36 -8.03 -13.51
C PHE A 132 8.16 -7.38 -12.81
N ALA A 133 7.99 -7.55 -11.49
CA ALA A 133 6.95 -6.83 -10.75
C ALA A 133 7.17 -5.31 -10.78
N TYR A 134 8.43 -4.86 -10.72
CA TYR A 134 8.81 -3.45 -10.85
C TYR A 134 8.53 -2.92 -12.27
N ILE A 135 8.99 -3.63 -13.30
CA ILE A 135 8.74 -3.26 -14.70
C ILE A 135 7.23 -3.21 -14.99
N ARG A 136 6.49 -4.19 -14.51
CA ARG A 136 5.03 -4.27 -14.65
C ARG A 136 4.33 -3.10 -14.00
N ALA A 137 4.69 -2.79 -12.76
CA ALA A 137 4.11 -1.66 -12.03
C ALA A 137 4.29 -0.36 -12.81
N TRP A 138 5.47 -0.18 -13.40
CA TRP A 138 5.84 0.97 -14.20
C TRP A 138 5.11 1.04 -15.55
N ALA A 139 5.25 0.00 -16.36
CA ALA A 139 4.83 0.00 -17.76
C ALA A 139 3.32 -0.19 -17.95
N PHE A 140 2.66 -0.86 -17.00
CA PHE A 140 1.28 -1.28 -17.18
C PHE A 140 0.38 -0.87 -16.02
N THR A 141 0.72 -1.23 -14.77
CA THR A 141 -0.21 -1.07 -13.65
C THR A 141 -0.60 0.39 -13.41
N ALA A 142 0.36 1.31 -13.41
CA ALA A 142 0.06 2.74 -13.28
C ALA A 142 -0.86 3.24 -14.40
N GLN A 143 -0.55 2.91 -15.66
CA GLN A 143 -1.34 3.31 -16.82
C GLN A 143 -2.74 2.68 -16.84
N ASP A 144 -2.86 1.43 -16.41
CA ASP A 144 -4.13 0.73 -16.28
C ASP A 144 -5.02 1.48 -15.27
N TRP A 145 -4.47 1.90 -14.12
CA TRP A 145 -5.21 2.72 -13.16
C TRP A 145 -5.60 4.08 -13.72
N GLU A 146 -4.67 4.79 -14.38
CA GLU A 146 -4.93 6.09 -15.02
C GLU A 146 -6.10 6.00 -16.01
N THR A 147 -6.17 4.91 -16.77
CA THR A 147 -7.22 4.67 -17.75
C THR A 147 -8.57 4.37 -17.08
N ASN A 148 -8.58 3.54 -16.04
CA ASN A 148 -9.80 3.23 -15.27
C ASN A 148 -10.34 4.46 -14.53
N ILE A 149 -9.48 5.24 -13.89
CA ILE A 149 -9.81 6.47 -13.15
C ILE A 149 -10.15 7.62 -14.11
N ARG A 150 -9.73 7.51 -15.38
CA ARG A 150 -9.77 8.57 -16.41
C ARG A 150 -8.98 9.80 -15.97
N PHE A 151 -7.74 9.56 -15.58
CA PHE A 151 -6.81 10.56 -15.08
C PHE A 151 -5.42 10.29 -15.67
N PHE A 152 -5.05 11.02 -16.73
CA PHE A 152 -3.84 10.77 -17.52
C PHE A 152 -2.60 11.46 -16.95
N ALA A 153 -2.25 11.13 -15.71
CA ALA A 153 -1.02 11.55 -15.07
C ALA A 153 -0.62 10.53 -14.01
N ALA A 154 0.68 10.36 -13.79
CA ALA A 154 1.18 9.53 -12.71
C ALA A 154 0.69 10.06 -11.34
N PRO A 155 0.35 9.18 -10.39
CA PRO A 155 0.04 9.61 -9.04
C PRO A 155 1.26 10.28 -8.40
N ALA A 156 1.02 11.31 -7.59
CA ALA A 156 1.99 11.74 -6.60
C ALA A 156 2.12 10.65 -5.52
N VAL A 157 3.37 10.29 -5.18
CA VAL A 157 3.71 9.21 -4.26
C VAL A 157 4.81 9.66 -3.31
N GLY A 158 4.74 9.21 -2.04
CA GLY A 158 5.83 9.33 -1.07
C GLY A 158 5.59 10.35 0.04
N ALA A 159 6.68 10.78 0.69
CA ALA A 159 6.65 11.62 1.90
C ALA A 159 5.96 12.99 1.74
N VAL A 160 5.83 13.47 0.50
CA VAL A 160 5.19 14.76 0.16
C VAL A 160 3.66 14.62 -0.01
N THR A 161 3.14 13.39 -0.03
CA THR A 161 1.73 13.11 -0.34
C THR A 161 1.11 12.26 0.77
N ARG A 162 0.87 12.91 1.91
CA ARG A 162 0.30 12.29 3.11
C ARG A 162 -1.11 12.80 3.35
N LEU A 163 -2.02 11.89 3.67
CA LEU A 163 -3.36 12.19 4.12
C LEU A 163 -3.34 12.53 5.61
N ALA A 164 -4.03 13.59 6.01
CA ALA A 164 -4.31 13.87 7.41
C ALA A 164 -5.55 13.07 7.84
N LEU A 165 -5.37 11.92 8.46
CA LEU A 165 -6.47 11.14 9.01
C LEU A 165 -6.87 11.70 10.37
N MET A 166 -8.11 12.17 10.49
CA MET A 166 -8.66 12.76 11.72
C MET A 166 -9.97 12.06 12.11
N LEU A 167 -10.16 11.87 13.40
CA LEU A 167 -11.42 11.38 13.96
C LEU A 167 -11.92 12.32 15.06
N PRO A 168 -13.24 12.37 15.31
CA PRO A 168 -13.76 13.04 16.49
C PRO A 168 -13.08 12.52 17.76
N GLY A 169 -12.48 13.42 18.55
CA GLY A 169 -11.78 13.08 19.78
C GLY A 169 -10.27 12.87 19.65
N THR A 170 -9.69 12.87 18.44
CA THR A 170 -8.23 12.86 18.26
C THR A 170 -7.68 14.29 18.21
N ARG A 171 -6.64 14.58 18.99
CA ARG A 171 -6.02 15.92 19.05
C ARG A 171 -5.06 16.22 17.90
N ARG A 172 -4.50 15.18 17.28
CA ARG A 172 -3.52 15.27 16.19
C ARG A 172 -3.93 14.32 15.06
N PRO A 173 -3.60 14.65 13.79
CA PRO A 173 -3.82 13.74 12.69
C PRO A 173 -2.85 12.56 12.74
N ALA A 174 -3.29 11.42 12.19
CA ALA A 174 -2.38 10.39 11.72
C ALA A 174 -2.05 10.65 10.25
N TRP A 175 -0.77 10.74 9.94
CA TRP A 175 -0.27 10.90 8.59
C TRP A 175 -0.24 9.55 7.88
N PHE A 176 -0.94 9.45 6.76
CA PHE A 176 -1.05 8.20 6.02
C PHE A 176 -0.59 8.39 4.58
N PRO A 177 0.41 7.63 4.09
CA PRO A 177 0.87 7.75 2.72
C PRO A 177 -0.21 7.24 1.77
N ALA A 178 -0.45 7.97 0.68
CA ALA A 178 -1.43 7.57 -0.33
C ALA A 178 -0.97 7.93 -1.73
N LEU A 179 -1.61 7.33 -2.73
CA LEU A 179 -1.45 7.71 -4.13
C LEU A 179 -2.45 8.83 -4.41
N LEU A 180 -1.98 9.98 -4.87
CA LEU A 180 -2.84 11.14 -5.10
C LEU A 180 -2.74 11.62 -6.55
N TRP A 181 -3.89 11.79 -7.19
CA TRP A 181 -4.00 12.49 -8.47
C TRP A 181 -4.73 13.81 -8.28
N THR A 182 -4.15 14.91 -8.75
CA THR A 182 -4.73 16.26 -8.64
C THR A 182 -4.70 16.97 -9.98
N ALA A 183 -5.86 17.32 -10.54
CA ALA A 183 -5.96 18.01 -11.82
C ALA A 183 -6.95 19.16 -11.71
N ARG A 184 -6.62 20.28 -12.34
CA ARG A 184 -7.58 21.37 -12.49
C ARG A 184 -8.65 20.96 -13.48
N HIS A 185 -9.91 21.07 -13.05
CA HIS A 185 -11.09 20.85 -13.85
C HIS A 185 -11.81 22.20 -14.03
N GLY A 186 -11.46 22.93 -15.10
CA GLY A 186 -11.96 24.28 -15.34
C GLY A 186 -11.34 25.35 -14.42
N PRO A 187 -11.96 26.54 -14.33
CA PRO A 187 -11.39 27.69 -13.62
C PRO A 187 -11.35 27.54 -12.09
N SER A 188 -12.28 26.76 -11.53
CA SER A 188 -12.57 26.78 -10.09
C SER A 188 -12.59 25.41 -9.41
N ALA A 189 -12.68 24.31 -10.17
CA ALA A 189 -12.73 22.97 -9.59
C ALA A 189 -11.37 22.28 -9.74
N THR A 190 -10.95 21.58 -8.69
CA THR A 190 -9.83 20.63 -8.76
C THR A 190 -10.44 19.26 -8.58
N ARG A 191 -10.15 18.32 -9.48
CA ARG A 191 -10.48 16.91 -9.26
C ARG A 191 -9.35 16.29 -8.45
N ILE A 192 -9.72 15.65 -7.34
CA ILE A 192 -8.78 15.00 -6.43
C ILE A 192 -9.17 13.54 -6.36
N VAL A 193 -8.21 12.66 -6.64
CA VAL A 193 -8.40 11.23 -6.54
C VAL A 193 -7.36 10.67 -5.57
N ILE A 194 -7.83 9.92 -4.57
CA ILE A 194 -7.01 9.17 -3.63
C ILE A 194 -7.10 7.70 -4.02
N GLY A 195 -5.98 7.12 -4.46
CA GLY A 195 -5.87 5.68 -4.72
C GLY A 195 -5.30 4.96 -3.52
N LEU A 196 -6.01 3.94 -3.07
CA LEU A 196 -5.58 3.05 -2.00
C LEU A 196 -5.24 1.68 -2.61
N PRO A 197 -3.96 1.24 -2.58
CA PRO A 197 -3.57 -0.05 -3.12
C PRO A 197 -4.27 -1.22 -2.43
N VAL A 198 -4.92 -2.08 -3.21
CA VAL A 198 -5.58 -3.32 -2.75
C VAL A 198 -5.03 -4.54 -3.47
N VAL A 199 -5.32 -5.73 -2.93
CA VAL A 199 -5.03 -7.03 -3.55
C VAL A 199 -6.35 -7.75 -3.76
N GLU A 200 -6.58 -8.28 -4.95
CA GLU A 200 -7.80 -9.04 -5.29
C GLU A 200 -9.09 -8.27 -4.97
N GLN A 201 -9.08 -6.96 -5.20
CA GLN A 201 -10.17 -6.03 -4.90
C GLN A 201 -10.63 -6.04 -3.43
N ALA A 202 -9.84 -6.62 -2.51
CA ALA A 202 -10.15 -6.64 -1.09
C ALA A 202 -10.05 -5.23 -0.50
N GLN A 203 -11.22 -4.63 -0.23
CA GLN A 203 -11.32 -3.30 0.36
C GLN A 203 -11.39 -3.37 1.88
N ASP A 204 -10.47 -2.66 2.54
CA ASP A 204 -10.57 -2.38 3.97
C ASP A 204 -11.51 -1.18 4.19
N GLN A 205 -12.75 -1.46 4.60
CA GLN A 205 -13.78 -0.44 4.79
C GLN A 205 -13.34 0.69 5.72
N LEU A 206 -12.58 0.39 6.79
CA LEU A 206 -12.10 1.41 7.72
C LEU A 206 -11.06 2.31 7.04
N ARG A 207 -10.10 1.72 6.32
CA ARG A 207 -9.08 2.46 5.57
C ARG A 207 -9.70 3.40 4.54
N PHE A 208 -10.69 2.92 3.79
CA PHE A 208 -11.38 3.72 2.77
C PHE A 208 -12.22 4.84 3.37
N ALA A 209 -12.98 4.57 4.44
CA ALA A 209 -13.77 5.58 5.13
C ALA A 209 -12.88 6.69 5.72
N LEU A 210 -11.72 6.32 6.30
CA LEU A 210 -10.75 7.28 6.82
C LEU A 210 -10.12 8.12 5.71
N ALA A 211 -9.78 7.52 4.56
CA ALA A 211 -9.26 8.26 3.42
C ALA A 211 -10.28 9.25 2.84
N GLN A 212 -11.56 8.86 2.77
CA GLN A 212 -12.64 9.73 2.30
C GLN A 212 -12.86 10.93 3.23
N ALA A 213 -12.72 10.72 4.54
CA ALA A 213 -12.83 11.76 5.56
C ALA A 213 -11.52 12.51 5.82
N SER A 214 -10.45 12.22 5.08
CA SER A 214 -9.13 12.79 5.32
C SER A 214 -9.04 14.25 4.91
N GLY A 215 -8.05 14.96 5.44
CA GLY A 215 -7.61 16.27 4.97
C GLY A 215 -6.26 16.22 4.25
N GLN A 216 -5.83 17.38 3.76
CA GLN A 216 -4.49 17.58 3.21
C GLN A 216 -3.43 17.68 4.31
N GLU A 217 -2.18 17.56 3.89
CA GLU A 217 -1.03 17.95 4.70
C GLU A 217 -1.20 19.37 5.28
N GLY A 218 -0.82 19.53 6.55
CA GLY A 218 -1.09 20.74 7.31
C GLY A 218 -2.54 20.89 7.80
N ASN A 219 -3.34 19.82 7.78
CA ASN A 219 -4.72 19.80 8.28
C ASN A 219 -5.64 20.79 7.54
N LYS A 220 -5.39 20.99 6.24
CA LYS A 220 -6.22 21.83 5.39
C LYS A 220 -7.36 20.99 4.78
N PRO A 221 -8.59 21.50 4.68
CA PRO A 221 -9.64 20.82 3.95
C PRO A 221 -9.27 20.72 2.48
N TRP A 222 -9.75 19.68 1.81
CA TRP A 222 -9.62 19.58 0.37
C TRP A 222 -10.39 20.72 -0.33
N PRO A 223 -9.87 21.28 -1.44
CA PRO A 223 -10.59 22.28 -2.23
C PRO A 223 -11.89 21.72 -2.85
N SER A 224 -11.98 20.40 -3.00
CA SER A 224 -13.16 19.66 -3.41
C SER A 224 -13.18 18.30 -2.71
N PRO A 225 -14.35 17.66 -2.51
CA PRO A 225 -14.41 16.32 -1.94
C PRO A 225 -13.56 15.33 -2.75
N PRO A 226 -12.62 14.59 -2.12
CA PRO A 226 -11.78 13.65 -2.84
C PRO A 226 -12.59 12.41 -3.26
N GLU A 227 -12.33 11.92 -4.47
CA GLU A 227 -12.77 10.60 -4.91
C GLU A 227 -11.80 9.56 -4.35
N VAL A 228 -12.29 8.53 -3.66
CA VAL A 228 -11.45 7.44 -3.17
C VAL A 228 -11.63 6.22 -4.08
N TRP A 229 -10.52 5.68 -4.56
CA TRP A 229 -10.48 4.55 -5.49
C TRP A 229 -9.67 3.40 -4.92
N ALA A 230 -10.20 2.19 -5.09
CA ALA A 230 -9.47 0.96 -4.86
C ALA A 230 -8.62 0.71 -6.10
N VAL A 231 -7.30 0.74 -5.96
CA VAL A 231 -6.37 0.49 -7.08
C VAL A 231 -5.71 -0.86 -6.90
N ASP A 232 -6.18 -1.84 -7.67
CA ASP A 232 -5.74 -3.22 -7.54
C ASP A 232 -4.37 -3.41 -8.17
N ARG A 233 -3.43 -3.86 -7.34
CA ARG A 233 -2.02 -4.00 -7.74
C ARG A 233 -1.73 -5.21 -8.61
N LEU A 234 -2.60 -6.21 -8.64
CA LEU A 234 -2.40 -7.45 -9.39
C LEU A 234 -3.13 -7.42 -10.73
N SER A 235 -4.31 -6.86 -10.80
CA SER A 235 -5.10 -6.77 -12.04
C SER A 235 -4.89 -5.46 -12.80
N GLY A 236 -4.36 -4.41 -12.15
CA GLY A 236 -4.37 -3.06 -12.72
C GLY A 236 -5.76 -2.43 -12.79
N PHE A 237 -6.78 -3.10 -12.22
CA PHE A 237 -8.13 -2.58 -12.18
C PHE A 237 -8.25 -1.49 -11.12
N ALA A 238 -9.03 -0.44 -11.41
CA ALA A 238 -9.38 0.56 -10.41
C ALA A 238 -10.89 0.69 -10.31
N SER A 239 -11.43 0.69 -9.09
CA SER A 239 -12.86 0.84 -8.85
C SER A 239 -13.17 1.86 -7.77
N GLN A 240 -14.28 2.57 -7.96
CA GLN A 240 -14.85 3.49 -6.97
C GLN A 240 -15.97 2.85 -6.16
N ASP A 241 -16.36 1.60 -6.47
CA ASP A 241 -17.40 0.86 -5.75
C ASP A 241 -16.92 0.52 -4.35
N ILE A 242 -16.96 1.53 -3.49
CA ILE A 242 -16.82 1.36 -2.06
C ILE A 242 -18.21 1.00 -1.59
N ASN A 243 -18.42 -0.24 -1.16
CA ASN A 243 -19.60 -0.64 -0.39
C ASN A 243 -19.52 -0.01 1.03
N CYS A 244 -19.35 1.31 1.08
CA CYS A 244 -19.23 2.13 2.28
C CYS A 244 -20.58 2.34 2.95
N ALA A 245 -21.70 2.23 2.22
CA ALA A 245 -23.03 2.49 2.75
C ALA A 245 -23.41 1.51 3.87
N GLU A 246 -23.17 0.20 3.70
CA GLU A 246 -23.36 -0.78 4.78
C GLU A 246 -22.30 -0.65 5.88
N ALA A 247 -21.08 -0.22 5.54
CA ALA A 247 -20.01 -0.04 6.50
C ALA A 247 -20.24 1.16 7.42
N VAL A 248 -20.80 2.27 6.95
CA VAL A 248 -21.06 3.46 7.78
C VAL A 248 -22.33 3.29 8.62
N GLU A 249 -23.31 2.50 8.18
CA GLU A 249 -24.48 2.13 8.99
C GLU A 249 -24.17 1.03 10.03
N ARG A 250 -23.38 -0.01 9.69
CA ARG A 250 -22.94 -1.03 10.67
C ARG A 250 -21.76 -0.57 11.53
N THR A 251 -20.94 0.31 10.99
CA THR A 251 -19.83 1.00 11.67
C THR A 251 -20.21 2.46 11.75
N SER A 252 -21.15 2.76 12.65
CA SER A 252 -21.12 4.05 13.30
C SER A 252 -19.71 4.25 13.83
N LEU A 253 -18.85 4.94 13.09
CA LEU A 253 -17.48 5.30 13.49
C LEU A 253 -17.52 6.04 14.85
N LYS A 254 -18.66 6.65 15.19
CA LYS A 254 -18.97 7.21 16.51
C LYS A 254 -19.15 6.18 17.65
N LEU A 255 -19.45 4.91 17.38
CA LEU A 255 -19.71 3.84 18.37
C LEU A 255 -18.62 2.75 18.37
N THR A 256 -18.06 2.41 17.20
CA THR A 256 -17.06 1.33 17.09
C THR A 256 -15.67 1.80 17.48
N ILE A 257 -15.29 3.05 17.17
CA ILE A 257 -13.99 3.59 17.58
C ILE A 257 -13.93 3.78 19.09
N PRO A 258 -14.93 4.31 19.81
CA PRO A 258 -14.90 4.31 21.27
C PRO A 258 -14.89 2.90 21.88
N LYS A 259 -15.48 1.88 21.23
CA LYS A 259 -15.39 0.47 21.67
C LYS A 259 -14.02 -0.15 21.41
N ILE A 260 -13.42 0.11 20.25
CA ILE A 260 -12.06 -0.32 19.93
C ILE A 260 -11.06 0.42 20.82
N LEU A 261 -11.25 1.73 21.02
CA LEU A 261 -10.47 2.54 21.95
C LEU A 261 -10.70 2.15 23.39
N SER A 262 -11.91 1.78 23.82
CA SER A 262 -12.15 1.29 25.18
C SER A 262 -11.57 -0.12 25.36
N GLN A 263 -11.61 -0.99 24.35
CA GLN A 263 -10.92 -2.28 24.37
C GLN A 263 -9.40 -2.10 24.38
N ILE A 264 -8.85 -1.18 23.59
CA ILE A 264 -7.42 -0.82 23.61
C ILE A 264 -7.06 -0.16 24.95
N HIS A 265 -7.90 0.70 25.52
CA HIS A 265 -7.68 1.35 26.81
C HIS A 265 -7.77 0.34 27.97
N CYS A 266 -8.68 -0.63 27.88
CA CYS A 266 -8.81 -1.74 28.82
C CYS A 266 -7.61 -2.70 28.70
N LEU A 267 -7.13 -2.96 27.48
CA LEU A 267 -5.89 -3.70 27.24
C LEU A 267 -4.65 -2.95 27.77
N LEU A 268 -4.57 -1.63 27.59
CA LEU A 268 -3.50 -0.78 28.13
C LEU A 268 -3.54 -0.68 29.66
N GLN A 269 -4.72 -0.72 30.29
CA GLN A 269 -4.85 -0.78 31.75
C GLN A 269 -4.45 -2.14 32.33
N VAL A 270 -4.71 -3.23 31.60
CA VAL A 270 -4.32 -4.59 32.01
C VAL A 270 -2.81 -4.84 31.84
N THR A 271 -2.14 -4.21 30.87
CA THR A 271 -0.69 -4.38 30.63
C THR A 271 0.22 -3.42 31.40
N LEU A 272 -0.32 -2.35 31.99
CA LEU A 272 0.43 -1.43 32.87
C LEU A 272 0.34 -1.78 34.37
N SER A 273 -0.32 -2.88 34.72
CA SER A 273 -0.11 -3.50 36.04
C SER A 273 1.27 -4.17 36.04
N PRO A 274 2.11 -4.01 37.08
CA PRO A 274 3.40 -4.66 37.14
C PRO A 274 3.18 -6.17 37.24
N ILE A 275 3.27 -6.87 36.11
CA ILE A 275 3.29 -8.33 36.10
C ILE A 275 4.66 -8.73 36.65
N ALA A 276 4.68 -9.07 37.94
CA ALA A 276 5.71 -9.89 38.52
C ALA A 276 5.89 -11.13 37.65
N ILE A 277 7.06 -11.28 37.06
CA ILE A 277 7.44 -12.39 36.19
C ILE A 277 7.28 -13.69 36.99
N PRO A 278 6.34 -14.60 36.65
CA PRO A 278 6.41 -15.96 37.14
C PRO A 278 7.27 -16.73 36.13
N GLN A 279 8.46 -17.14 36.56
CA GLN A 279 9.21 -18.16 35.85
C GLN A 279 8.37 -19.44 35.78
N ARG A 280 7.82 -19.77 34.61
CA ARG A 280 7.75 -21.12 34.01
C ARG A 280 6.72 -21.14 32.88
N VAL A 281 7.21 -21.51 31.70
CA VAL A 281 6.44 -21.80 30.49
C VAL A 281 5.66 -23.10 30.67
N PRO A 282 4.41 -23.15 30.21
CA PRO A 282 3.98 -24.31 29.43
C PRO A 282 3.40 -23.86 28.08
N THR A 283 3.86 -24.51 27.01
CA THR A 283 3.33 -24.41 25.65
C THR A 283 1.93 -25.02 25.53
N PRO A 284 1.02 -24.39 24.77
CA PRO A 284 -0.02 -25.13 24.05
C PRO A 284 -0.19 -24.59 22.59
N PRO A 285 -1.07 -25.13 21.73
CA PRO A 285 -0.67 -25.80 20.49
C PRO A 285 -0.87 -24.96 19.22
N ASN A 286 -0.19 -25.41 18.16
CA ASN A 286 -0.27 -24.99 16.76
C ASN A 286 -1.70 -24.75 16.23
N VAL A 287 -2.17 -23.49 16.14
CA VAL A 287 -3.11 -23.05 15.09
C VAL A 287 -2.93 -21.54 14.83
N CYS A 288 -1.99 -21.18 13.94
CA CYS A 288 -2.07 -19.95 13.12
C CYS A 288 -0.94 -19.97 12.07
N LYS A 289 -1.01 -20.90 11.13
CA LYS A 289 -0.20 -20.83 9.90
C LYS A 289 -0.96 -19.97 8.90
N GLN A 290 -0.67 -18.67 8.87
CA GLN A 290 -0.68 -17.84 7.66
C GLN A 290 0.01 -16.50 7.95
N HIS A 291 1.26 -16.40 7.48
CA HIS A 291 2.00 -15.17 7.14
C HIS A 291 1.97 -13.97 8.10
N CYS A 292 2.38 -14.16 9.36
CA CYS A 292 2.98 -13.09 10.16
C CYS A 292 4.38 -13.52 10.58
N LEU A 293 5.37 -13.24 9.73
CA LEU A 293 6.77 -13.32 10.10
C LEU A 293 7.18 -11.91 10.55
N ILE A 294 6.94 -11.60 11.82
CA ILE A 294 7.67 -10.53 12.51
C ILE A 294 8.96 -11.19 12.96
N VAL A 295 10.07 -10.84 12.31
CA VAL A 295 11.41 -11.27 12.73
C VAL A 295 11.76 -10.47 13.98
N LEU A 296 11.99 -11.18 15.09
CA LEU A 296 12.57 -10.67 16.33
C LEU A 296 14.09 -10.51 16.17
#